data_AF-A0AAW3MZF5-F1
#
_entry.id   AF-A0AAW3MZF5-F1
#
_cell.length_a   1.000
_cell.length_b   1.000
_cell.length_c   1.000
_cell.angle_alpha   90.00
_cell.angle_beta   90.00
_cell.angle_gamma   90.00
#
_symmetry.space_group_name_H-M   'P 1'
#
loop_
_entity.id
_entity.type
_entity.pdbx_description
1 polymer ?
#
loop_
_entity_poly.entity_id
_entity_poly.type
_entity_poly.pdbx_seq_one_letter_code
_entity_poly.pdbx_strand_id
1 'polypeptide(L)'
;MSDLFVDNEVDYRHVAEQLTRHCPNMTIPVLKEAFFGEVAPQLASNGMTPAPSVWTEFDSDQVVDGISSMLSRRQTSLFYRVGNSLWRFTCRWLCNDMWQKLERELLVVRQAGV
;
A
#
# COMPACT_ATOMS: atom_id res chain seq x y z
N MET A 1 0.17 -0.70 6.96
CA MET A 1 -0.38 -0.26 5.64
C MET A 1 -1.25 -1.34 5.00
N SER A 2 -0.98 -2.62 5.24
CA SER A 2 -1.86 -3.72 4.83
C SER A 2 -3.28 -3.57 5.39
N ASP A 3 -3.42 -2.99 6.58
CA ASP A 3 -4.70 -2.73 7.26
C ASP A 3 -5.69 -1.89 6.44
N LEU A 4 -5.19 -1.12 5.45
CA LEU A 4 -6.02 -0.35 4.52
C LEU A 4 -6.78 -1.22 3.52
N PHE A 5 -6.38 -2.48 3.35
CA PHE A 5 -6.89 -3.40 2.33
C PHE A 5 -7.64 -4.60 2.93
N VAL A 6 -7.81 -4.63 4.25
CA VAL A 6 -8.65 -5.62 4.93
C VAL A 6 -10.12 -5.23 4.76
N ASP A 7 -11.00 -6.20 4.54
CA ASP A 7 -12.45 -5.98 4.37
C ASP A 7 -13.15 -5.67 5.70
N ASN A 8 -12.69 -4.61 6.38
CA ASN A 8 -13.19 -4.08 7.64
C ASN A 8 -13.22 -2.54 7.57
N GLU A 9 -13.87 -1.90 8.55
CA GLU A 9 -13.76 -0.44 8.70
C GLU A 9 -12.31 -0.05 8.97
N VAL A 10 -11.76 0.82 8.12
CA VAL A 10 -10.36 1.22 8.18
C VAL A 10 -10.17 2.33 9.21
N ASP A 11 -9.40 2.07 10.26
CA ASP A 11 -8.94 3.09 11.21
C ASP A 11 -7.73 3.85 10.62
N TYR A 12 -8.02 4.88 9.82
CA TYR A 12 -7.00 5.71 9.18
C TYR A 12 -6.09 6.42 10.18
N ARG A 13 -6.60 6.76 11.37
CA ARG A 13 -5.82 7.44 12.40
C ARG A 13 -4.79 6.47 12.99
N HIS A 14 -5.21 5.26 13.34
CA HIS A 14 -4.31 4.23 13.84
C HIS A 14 -3.19 3.94 12.83
N VAL A 15 -3.53 3.80 11.55
CA VAL A 15 -2.53 3.59 10.49
C VAL A 15 -1.58 4.78 10.37
N ALA A 16 -2.07 6.02 10.47
CA ALA A 16 -1.23 7.22 10.44
C ALA A 16 -0.27 7.32 11.64
N GLU A 17 -0.73 6.96 12.84
CA GLU A 17 0.08 6.88 14.06
C GLU A 17 1.18 5.82 13.93
N GLN A 18 0.84 4.62 13.45
CA GLN A 18 1.81 3.57 13.19
C GLN A 18 2.86 4.02 12.16
N LEU A 19 2.44 4.66 11.07
CA LEU A 19 3.36 5.14 10.03
C LEU A 19 4.31 6.23 10.55
N THR A 20 3.81 7.13 11.39
CA THR A 20 4.65 8.18 11.98
C THR A 20 5.65 7.59 12.97
N ARG A 21 5.24 6.59 13.76
CA ARG A 21 6.11 5.89 14.72
C ARG A 21 7.17 5.01 14.05
N HIS A 22 6.79 4.22 13.05
CA HIS A 22 7.68 3.24 12.43
C HIS A 22 8.48 3.80 11.25
N CYS A 23 8.00 4.87 10.60
CA CYS A 23 8.66 5.52 9.47
C CYS A 23 8.88 7.03 9.72
N PRO A 24 9.53 7.44 10.83
CA PRO A 24 9.63 8.85 11.22
C PRO A 24 10.39 9.70 10.19
N ASN A 25 11.32 9.08 9.45
CA ASN A 25 12.13 9.76 8.45
C ASN A 25 11.47 9.85 7.06
N MET A 26 10.32 9.20 6.84
CA MET A 26 9.63 9.26 5.55
C MET A 26 8.70 10.46 5.46
N THR A 27 8.85 11.26 4.42
CA THR A 27 7.92 12.36 4.13
C THR A 27 6.61 11.80 3.56
N ILE A 28 5.51 12.56 3.67
CA ILE A 28 4.21 12.16 3.09
C ILE A 28 4.32 11.85 1.58
N PRO A 29 5.07 12.62 0.75
CA PRO A 29 5.31 12.26 -0.64
C PRO A 29 6.00 10.91 -0.84
N VAL A 30 6.98 10.56 0.01
CA VAL A 30 7.67 9.26 -0.05
C VAL A 30 6.72 8.12 0.32
N LEU A 31 5.91 8.30 1.38
CA LEU A 31 4.88 7.34 1.75
C LEU A 31 3.84 7.15 0.63
N LYS A 32 3.47 8.22 -0.06
CA LYS A 32 2.57 8.18 -1.22
C LYS A 32 3.15 7.36 -2.36
N GLU A 33 4.44 7.55 -2.64
CA GLU A 33 5.13 6.81 -3.66
C GLU A 33 5.22 5.32 -3.30
N ALA A 34 5.55 4.97 -2.06
CA ALA A 34 5.57 3.59 -1.60
C ALA A 34 4.17 2.96 -1.66
N PHE A 35 3.13 3.69 -1.23
CA PHE A 35 1.76 3.22 -1.25
C PHE A 35 1.29 2.86 -2.67
N PHE A 36 1.32 3.80 -3.60
CA PHE A 36 0.87 3.53 -4.98
C PHE A 36 1.86 2.72 -5.79
N GLY A 37 3.12 2.73 -5.38
CA GLY A 37 4.21 2.17 -6.14
C GLY A 37 4.48 0.70 -5.86
N GLU A 38 4.21 0.28 -4.63
CA GLU A 38 4.61 -1.03 -4.10
C GLU A 38 3.46 -1.71 -3.39
N VAL A 39 2.84 -1.05 -2.41
CA VAL A 39 1.81 -1.65 -1.54
C VAL A 39 0.51 -1.90 -2.30
N ALA A 40 -0.08 -0.88 -2.92
CA ALA A 40 -1.34 -1.01 -3.63
C ALA A 40 -1.29 -1.99 -4.81
N PRO A 41 -0.23 -2.02 -5.65
CA PRO A 41 -0.09 -3.04 -6.69
C PRO A 41 -0.14 -4.48 -6.16
N GLN A 42 0.45 -4.75 -5.00
CA GLN A 42 0.52 -6.09 -4.42
C GLN A 42 -0.76 -6.47 -3.67
N LEU A 43 -1.34 -5.53 -2.92
CA LEU A 43 -2.47 -5.81 -2.05
C LEU A 43 -3.82 -5.67 -2.76
N ALA A 44 -3.96 -4.71 -3.68
CA ALA A 44 -5.18 -4.57 -4.47
C ALA A 44 -5.38 -5.76 -5.43
N SER A 45 -4.31 -6.44 -5.85
CA SER A 45 -4.45 -7.65 -6.67
C SER A 45 -5.11 -8.80 -5.92
N ASN A 46 -4.94 -8.89 -4.59
CA ASN A 46 -5.57 -9.95 -3.80
C ASN A 46 -7.11 -9.85 -3.85
N GLY A 47 -7.66 -8.63 -3.83
CA GLY A 47 -9.11 -8.40 -3.99
C GLY A 47 -9.66 -8.77 -5.38
N MET A 48 -8.81 -8.97 -6.38
CA MET A 48 -9.20 -9.41 -7.73
C MET A 48 -8.99 -10.91 -7.96
N THR A 49 -8.43 -11.63 -6.98
CA THR A 49 -8.27 -13.08 -7.06
C THR A 49 -9.50 -13.79 -6.52
N PRO A 50 -9.85 -15.00 -7.02
CA PRO A 50 -10.93 -15.78 -6.46
C PRO A 50 -10.76 -15.99 -4.96
N ALA A 51 -11.84 -15.79 -4.20
CA ALA A 51 -11.80 -15.93 -2.75
C ALA A 51 -11.30 -17.33 -2.35
N PRO A 52 -10.26 -17.43 -1.51
CA PRO A 52 -9.81 -18.72 -0.99
C PRO A 52 -10.88 -19.32 -0.06
N SER A 53 -10.81 -20.64 0.15
CA SER A 53 -11.71 -21.35 1.08
C SER A 53 -11.54 -20.90 2.54
N VAL A 54 -10.36 -20.39 2.89
CA VAL A 54 -10.07 -19.77 4.18
C VAL A 54 -9.41 -18.41 3.90
N TRP A 55 -10.05 -17.35 4.38
CA TRP A 55 -9.45 -16.02 4.39
C TRP A 55 -8.44 -15.97 5.52
N THR A 56 -7.17 -15.90 5.14
CA THR A 56 -6.06 -15.63 6.06
C THR A 56 -5.75 -14.13 6.01
N GLU A 57 -5.42 -13.57 7.16
CA GLU A 57 -4.91 -12.19 7.24
C GLU A 57 -3.65 -12.05 6.37
N PHE A 58 -3.30 -10.82 6.00
CA PHE A 58 -2.06 -10.55 5.28
C PHE A 58 -0.85 -11.02 6.12
N ASP A 59 -0.22 -12.09 5.65
CA ASP A 59 1.07 -12.54 6.16
C ASP A 59 2.15 -11.51 5.76
N SER A 60 2.79 -10.90 6.76
CA SER A 60 3.78 -9.85 6.55
C SER A 60 4.95 -10.31 5.69
N ASP A 61 5.39 -11.56 5.86
CA ASP A 61 6.55 -12.09 5.13
C ASP A 61 6.17 -12.32 3.67
N GLN A 62 4.97 -12.85 3.42
CA GLN A 62 4.46 -13.04 2.06
C GLN A 62 4.25 -11.70 1.31
N VAL A 63 3.80 -10.65 2.01
CA VAL A 63 3.65 -9.32 1.41
C VAL A 63 5.02 -8.76 1.04
N VAL A 64 6.01 -8.86 1.92
CA VAL A 64 7.38 -8.38 1.68
C VAL A 64 8.05 -9.14 0.54
N ASP A 65 7.90 -10.47 0.49
CA ASP A 65 8.42 -11.30 -0.59
C ASP A 65 7.75 -10.96 -1.93
N GLY A 66 6.44 -10.73 -1.92
CA GLY A 66 5.67 -10.28 -3.08
C GLY A 66 6.21 -8.97 -3.65
N ILE A 67 6.35 -7.95 -2.80
CA ILE A 67 6.90 -6.64 -3.18
C ILE A 67 8.34 -6.79 -3.72
N SER A 68 9.18 -7.56 -3.03
CA SER A 68 10.58 -7.79 -3.42
C SER A 68 10.69 -8.46 -4.80
N SER A 69 9.85 -9.46 -5.05
CA SER A 69 9.78 -10.14 -6.35
C SER A 69 9.32 -9.22 -7.48
N MET A 70 8.32 -8.37 -7.21
CA MET A 70 7.82 -7.36 -8.15
C MET A 70 8.92 -6.34 -8.49
N LEU A 71 9.64 -5.84 -7.48
CA LEU A 71 10.75 -4.91 -7.66
C LEU A 71 11.88 -5.53 -8.50
N SER A 72 12.24 -6.79 -8.23
CA SER A 72 13.25 -7.53 -9.00
C SER A 72 12.83 -7.72 -10.47
N ARG A 73 11.59 -8.17 -10.72
CA ARG A 73 11.04 -8.32 -12.09
C ARG A 73 10.98 -7.01 -12.86
N ARG A 74 10.74 -5.90 -12.16
CA ARG A 74 10.77 -4.56 -12.76
C ARG A 74 12.15 -4.17 -13.26
N GLN A 75 13.23 -4.70 -12.69
CA GLN A 75 14.58 -4.40 -13.16
C GLN A 75 14.98 -5.26 -14.37
N THR A 76 14.42 -6.45 -14.50
CA THR A 76 14.84 -7.45 -15.50
C THR A 76 14.00 -7.49 -16.77
N SER A 77 12.75 -7.00 -16.76
CA SER A 77 11.83 -7.09 -17.92
C SER A 77 11.15 -5.77 -18.29
N LEU A 78 11.31 -5.36 -19.55
CA LEU A 78 10.67 -4.17 -20.12
C LEU A 78 9.16 -4.35 -20.30
N PHE A 79 8.69 -5.53 -20.73
CA PHE A 79 7.26 -5.83 -20.84
C PHE A 79 6.58 -5.78 -19.47
N TYR A 80 7.23 -6.35 -18.45
CA TYR A 80 6.74 -6.28 -17.08
C TYR A 80 6.73 -4.84 -16.56
N ARG A 81 7.72 -4.00 -16.93
CA ARG A 81 7.70 -2.56 -16.61
C ARG A 81 6.49 -1.82 -17.19
N VAL A 82 6.10 -2.11 -18.42
CA VAL A 82 4.95 -1.47 -19.06
C VAL A 82 3.64 -1.93 -18.39
N GLY A 83 3.46 -3.24 -18.23
CA GLY A 83 2.28 -3.79 -17.54
C GLY A 83 2.15 -3.28 -16.10
N ASN A 84 3.26 -3.26 -15.36
CA ASN A 84 3.29 -2.72 -13.99
C ASN A 84 3.01 -1.22 -13.95
N SER A 85 3.42 -0.44 -14.97
CA SER A 85 3.09 0.99 -15.03
C SER A 85 1.59 1.21 -15.24
N LEU A 86 0.94 0.41 -16.08
CA LEU A 86 -0.51 0.45 -16.26
C LEU A 86 -1.23 0.03 -14.97
N TRP A 87 -0.75 -1.03 -14.32
CA TRP A 87 -1.31 -1.50 -13.05
C TRP A 87 -1.20 -0.45 -11.94
N ARG A 88 -0.03 0.20 -11.80
CA ARG A 88 0.15 1.37 -10.91
C ARG A 88 -0.84 2.50 -11.20
N PHE A 89 -1.15 2.77 -12.47
CA PHE A 89 -2.15 3.78 -12.83
C PHE A 89 -3.56 3.37 -12.38
N THR A 90 -3.94 2.12 -12.61
CA THR A 90 -5.21 1.57 -12.12
C THR A 90 -5.31 1.61 -10.59
N CYS A 91 -4.25 1.20 -9.87
CA CYS A 91 -4.19 1.31 -8.41
C CYS A 91 -4.26 2.76 -7.94
N ARG A 92 -3.63 3.70 -8.65
CA ARG A 92 -3.78 5.14 -8.35
C ARG A 92 -5.23 5.58 -8.43
N TRP A 93 -5.98 5.10 -9.41
CA TRP A 93 -7.39 5.45 -9.55
C TRP A 93 -8.25 4.77 -8.46
N LEU A 94 -8.10 3.47 -8.26
CA LEU A 94 -8.88 2.68 -7.29
C LEU A 94 -8.62 3.08 -5.83
N CYS A 95 -7.34 3.30 -5.48
CA CYS A 95 -6.91 3.52 -4.11
C CYS A 95 -6.76 5.00 -3.76
N ASN A 96 -7.17 5.93 -4.64
CA ASN A 96 -7.02 7.36 -4.40
C ASN A 96 -7.79 7.83 -3.17
N ASP A 97 -9.03 7.36 -3.00
CA ASP A 97 -9.88 7.74 -1.87
C ASP A 97 -9.27 7.29 -0.54
N MET A 98 -8.76 6.05 -0.48
CA MET A 98 -8.05 5.52 0.68
C MET A 98 -6.82 6.37 1.02
N TRP A 99 -6.03 6.72 0.01
CA TRP A 99 -4.87 7.58 0.20
C TRP A 99 -5.27 8.98 0.71
N GLN A 100 -6.32 9.61 0.17
CA GLN A 100 -6.76 10.93 0.61
C GLN A 100 -7.23 10.94 2.08
N LYS A 101 -7.91 9.88 2.52
CA LYS A 101 -8.29 9.70 3.93
C LYS A 101 -7.05 9.55 4.81
N LEU A 102 -6.10 8.70 4.42
CA LEU A 102 -4.85 8.52 5.15
C LEU A 102 -3.98 9.79 5.20
N GLU A 103 -3.87 10.51 4.08
CA GLU A 103 -3.08 11.74 3.97
C GLU A 103 -3.59 12.82 4.93
N ARG A 104 -4.91 12.93 5.11
CA ARG A 104 -5.51 13.83 6.11
C ARG A 104 -5.08 13.46 7.52
N GLU A 105 -5.20 12.20 7.91
CA GLU A 105 -4.78 11.75 9.25
C GLU A 105 -3.27 11.88 9.48
N LEU A 106 -2.45 11.61 8.46
CA LEU A 106 -0.99 11.80 8.53
C LEU A 106 -0.61 13.25 8.81
N LEU A 107 -1.31 14.21 8.21
CA LEU A 107 -1.09 15.64 8.48
C LEU A 107 -1.49 16.00 9.92
N VAL A 108 -2.64 15.50 10.39
CA VAL A 108 -3.13 15.73 11.76
C VAL A 108 -2.17 15.16 12.80
N VAL A 109 -1.76 13.89 12.66
CA VAL A 109 -0.87 13.20 13.60
C VAL A 109 0.50 13.90 13.67
N ARG A 110 1.08 14.26 12.52
CA ARG A 110 2.38 14.95 12.48
C ARG A 110 2.34 16.36 13.03
N GLN A 111 1.23 17.08 12.86
CA GLN A 111 1.04 18.40 13.47
C GLN A 111 0.83 18.31 14.99
N ALA A 112 0.23 17.21 15.46
CA ALA A 112 0.02 16.95 16.88
C ALA A 112 1.31 16.55 17.63
N GLY A 113 2.42 16.31 16.93
CA GLY A 113 3.72 15.98 17.54
C GLY A 113 3.76 14.60 18.21
N VAL A 114 2.89 13.68 17.77
CA VAL A 114 2.85 12.28 18.23
C VAL A 114 3.90 11.44 17.53
#